data_AF-A0A2N2M843-F1
#
_entry.id   AF-A0A2N2M843-F1
#
_cell.length_a   1.000
_cell.length_b   1.000
_cell.length_c   1.000
_cell.angle_alpha   90.00
_cell.angle_beta   90.00
_cell.angle_gamma   90.00
#
_symmetry.space_group_name_H-M   'P 1'
#
loop_
_entity.id
_entity.type
_entity.pdbx_description
1 polymer ?
#
loop_
_entity_poly.entity_id
_entity_poly.type
_entity_poly.pdbx_seq_one_letter_code
_entity_poly.pdbx_strand_id
1 'polypeptide(L)'
;MTSTPQRSKHTKNIFKGLAVTGGALLLLAMFLSPFLFMVFTALKSPEQMAALDAPIWPAKQTTYNYMGKDLEVFYVPMPDGSTQELAMLKPGRSESIFVDPSGRYKGEITWQGSWRTL
;
A
#
# COMPACT_ATOMS: atom_id res chain seq x y z
N MET A 1 -13.95 -52.71 -50.12
CA MET A 1 -14.42 -52.67 -48.72
C MET A 1 -13.99 -51.33 -48.13
N THR A 2 -14.91 -50.38 -48.04
CA THR A 2 -14.62 -49.02 -47.57
C THR A 2 -15.76 -48.52 -46.68
N SER A 3 -15.49 -48.38 -45.38
CA SER A 3 -16.29 -47.55 -44.46
C SER A 3 -15.59 -47.48 -43.10
N THR A 4 -15.50 -46.40 -42.32
CA THR A 4 -15.77 -44.96 -42.42
C THR A 4 -15.21 -44.38 -41.10
N PRO A 5 -14.57 -43.19 -41.05
CA PRO A 5 -14.02 -42.67 -39.79
C PRO A 5 -15.13 -42.12 -38.87
N GLN A 6 -15.65 -42.96 -37.97
CA GLN A 6 -16.71 -42.62 -37.01
C GLN A 6 -16.22 -41.81 -35.79
N ARG A 7 -14.90 -41.54 -35.69
CA ARG A 7 -14.24 -40.95 -34.50
C ARG A 7 -14.33 -39.41 -34.40
N SER A 8 -14.78 -38.71 -35.44
CA SER A 8 -14.71 -37.22 -35.51
C SER A 8 -15.91 -36.48 -34.89
N LYS A 9 -17.07 -37.13 -34.74
CA LYS A 9 -18.27 -36.49 -34.18
C LYS A 9 -18.20 -36.36 -32.65
N HIS A 10 -17.65 -37.37 -31.98
CA HIS A 10 -17.58 -37.40 -30.52
C HIS A 10 -16.55 -36.39 -29.97
N THR A 11 -15.41 -36.25 -30.64
CA THR A 11 -14.37 -35.25 -30.32
C THR A 11 -14.86 -33.83 -30.54
N LYS A 12 -15.62 -33.58 -31.62
CA LYS A 12 -16.25 -32.27 -31.87
C LYS A 12 -17.27 -31.89 -30.80
N ASN A 13 -18.03 -32.85 -30.27
CA ASN A 13 -19.03 -32.59 -29.23
C ASN A 13 -18.38 -32.33 -27.86
N ILE A 14 -17.33 -33.07 -27.51
CA ILE A 14 -16.54 -32.83 -26.30
C ILE A 14 -15.87 -31.46 -26.36
N PHE A 15 -15.28 -31.10 -27.51
CA PHE A 15 -14.65 -29.80 -27.70
C PHE A 15 -15.64 -28.64 -27.60
N LYS A 16 -16.84 -28.77 -28.18
CA LYS A 16 -17.92 -27.77 -28.05
C LYS A 16 -18.38 -27.62 -26.60
N GLY A 17 -18.57 -28.73 -25.88
CA GLY A 17 -18.93 -28.69 -24.46
C GLY A 17 -17.87 -27.98 -23.62
N LEU A 18 -16.59 -28.32 -23.83
CA LEU A 18 -15.47 -27.66 -23.16
C LEU A 18 -15.38 -26.17 -23.49
N ALA A 19 -15.61 -25.78 -24.74
CA ALA A 19 -15.58 -24.37 -25.15
C ALA A 19 -16.71 -23.56 -24.51
N VAL A 20 -17.93 -24.12 -24.47
CA VAL A 20 -19.09 -23.43 -23.86
C VAL A 20 -18.93 -23.34 -22.35
N THR A 21 -18.59 -24.45 -21.68
CA THR A 21 -18.39 -24.47 -20.22
C THR A 21 -17.20 -23.59 -19.82
N GLY A 22 -16.09 -23.66 -20.56
CA GLY A 22 -14.92 -22.81 -20.33
C GLY A 22 -15.23 -21.34 -20.51
N GLY A 23 -15.93 -20.97 -21.59
CA GLY A 23 -16.36 -19.59 -21.84
C GLY A 23 -17.31 -19.06 -20.76
N ALA A 24 -18.28 -19.87 -20.32
CA ALA A 24 -19.19 -19.51 -19.24
C ALA A 24 -18.45 -19.29 -17.91
N LEU A 25 -17.48 -20.17 -17.58
CA LEU A 25 -16.65 -20.01 -16.38
C LEU A 25 -15.75 -18.77 -16.46
N LEU A 26 -15.20 -18.45 -17.63
CA LEU A 26 -14.39 -17.25 -17.83
C LEU A 26 -15.22 -15.97 -17.62
N LEU A 27 -16.42 -15.92 -18.22
CA LEU A 27 -17.36 -14.81 -18.03
C LEU A 27 -17.79 -14.66 -16.57
N LEU A 28 -18.07 -15.79 -15.89
CA LEU A 28 -18.39 -15.79 -14.46
C LEU A 28 -17.23 -15.27 -13.61
N ALA A 29 -15.99 -15.68 -13.91
CA ALA A 29 -14.80 -15.20 -13.20
C ALA A 29 -14.59 -13.69 -13.41
N MET A 30 -14.75 -13.19 -14.64
CA MET A 30 -14.68 -11.75 -14.92
C MET A 30 -15.77 -10.97 -14.18
N PHE A 31 -17.00 -11.50 -14.15
CA PHE A 31 -18.12 -10.90 -13.43
C PHE A 31 -17.90 -10.87 -11.91
N LEU A 32 -17.25 -11.89 -11.34
CA LEU A 32 -16.96 -11.96 -9.90
C LEU A 32 -15.68 -11.22 -9.49
N SER A 33 -14.81 -10.85 -10.43
CA SER A 33 -13.56 -10.13 -10.15
C SER A 33 -13.71 -8.87 -9.25
N PRO A 34 -14.72 -7.99 -9.40
CA PRO A 34 -14.88 -6.84 -8.51
C PRO A 34 -15.21 -7.24 -7.07
N PHE A 35 -15.92 -8.35 -6.84
CA PHE A 35 -16.20 -8.84 -5.49
C PHE A 35 -14.95 -9.44 -4.85
N LEU A 36 -14.14 -10.15 -5.63
CA LEU A 36 -12.87 -10.66 -5.16
C LEU A 36 -11.95 -9.50 -4.77
N PHE A 37 -11.89 -8.44 -5.60
CA PHE A 37 -11.19 -7.20 -5.27
C PHE A 37 -11.74 -6.57 -3.99
N MET A 38 -13.06 -6.52 -3.81
CA MET A 38 -13.69 -5.98 -2.61
C MET A 38 -13.30 -6.75 -1.34
N VAL A 39 -13.27 -8.09 -1.39
CA VAL A 39 -12.79 -8.94 -0.28
C VAL A 39 -11.33 -8.62 0.04
N PHE A 40 -10.46 -8.55 -0.98
CA PHE A 40 -9.07 -8.20 -0.76
C PHE A 40 -8.90 -6.79 -0.19
N THR A 41 -9.71 -5.82 -0.62
CA THR A 41 -9.66 -4.44 -0.09
C THR A 41 -10.22 -4.33 1.32
N ALA A 42 -11.26 -5.10 1.67
CA ALA A 42 -11.85 -5.08 3.00
C ALA A 42 -10.95 -5.74 4.05
N LEU A 43 -10.16 -6.73 3.61
CA LEU A 43 -9.11 -7.34 4.43
C LEU A 43 -7.82 -6.50 4.45
N LYS A 44 -7.66 -5.54 3.53
CA LYS A 44 -6.52 -4.62 3.49
C LYS A 44 -6.71 -3.55 4.55
N SER A 45 -5.77 -3.47 5.49
CA SER A 45 -5.84 -2.47 6.55
C SER A 45 -5.40 -1.09 6.02
N PRO A 46 -5.97 0.04 6.52
CA PRO A 46 -5.70 1.39 6.01
C PRO A 46 -4.22 1.78 6.00
N GLU A 47 -3.41 1.12 6.82
CA GLU A 47 -1.99 1.43 6.96
C GLU A 47 -1.12 0.89 5.82
N GLN A 48 -1.69 0.07 4.94
CA GLN A 48 -1.03 -0.42 3.72
C GLN A 48 -1.28 0.45 2.48
N MET A 49 -1.90 1.63 2.64
CA MET A 49 -2.24 2.56 1.55
C MET A 49 -1.61 3.95 1.70
N ALA A 50 -1.04 4.29 2.85
CA ALA A 50 -0.51 5.63 3.16
C ALA A 50 0.97 5.85 2.79
N ALA A 51 1.56 4.96 2.01
CA ALA A 51 3.02 4.84 1.94
C ALA A 51 3.51 4.48 0.54
N LEU A 52 3.81 5.48 -0.29
CA LEU A 52 4.73 5.27 -1.42
C LEU A 52 6.20 5.25 -0.94
N ASP A 53 6.46 5.73 0.29
CA ASP A 53 7.77 5.67 0.97
C ASP A 53 7.66 5.49 2.51
N ALA A 54 6.46 5.24 3.03
CA ALA A 54 6.30 4.96 4.46
C ALA A 54 6.56 3.46 4.77
N PRO A 55 7.00 3.13 6.00
CA PRO A 55 7.31 1.76 6.39
C PRO A 55 6.11 0.81 6.19
N ILE A 56 6.41 -0.44 5.79
CA ILE A 56 5.47 -1.53 5.43
C ILE A 56 4.54 -2.04 6.56
N TRP A 57 4.45 -1.34 7.70
CA TRP A 57 3.62 -1.71 8.85
C TRP A 57 2.68 -0.57 9.29
N PRO A 58 1.60 -0.89 10.02
CA PRO A 58 0.73 0.05 10.72
C PRO A 58 1.45 0.96 11.72
N ALA A 59 2.20 1.94 11.24
CA ALA A 59 2.78 2.97 12.09
C ALA A 59 1.69 4.00 12.37
N LYS A 60 0.97 3.81 13.47
CA LYS A 60 0.28 4.90 14.14
C LYS A 60 1.33 5.99 14.33
N GLN A 61 1.20 7.15 13.69
CA GLN A 61 2.17 8.24 13.85
C GLN A 61 2.35 8.46 15.35
N THR A 62 3.58 8.25 15.84
CA THR A 62 3.89 8.49 17.25
C THR A 62 3.62 9.95 17.52
N THR A 63 2.77 10.22 18.51
CA THR A 63 2.50 11.59 18.97
C THR A 63 3.31 11.86 20.22
N TYR A 64 4.03 12.96 20.25
CA TYR A 64 4.82 13.42 21.39
C TYR A 64 4.16 14.66 22.00
N ASN A 65 3.84 14.61 23.29
CA ASN A 65 3.31 15.77 23.99
C ASN A 65 4.46 16.72 24.35
N TYR A 66 4.52 17.87 23.68
CA TYR A 66 5.47 18.93 23.94
C TYR A 66 4.74 20.18 24.43
N MET A 67 5.00 20.59 25.67
CA MET A 67 4.38 21.77 26.30
C MET A 67 2.83 21.76 26.23
N GLY A 68 2.20 20.59 26.37
CA GLY A 68 0.75 20.44 26.31
C GLY A 68 0.15 20.37 24.90
N LYS A 69 1.00 20.37 23.86
CA LYS A 69 0.60 20.16 22.46
C LYS A 69 1.09 18.80 21.98
N ASP A 70 0.19 18.00 21.41
CA ASP A 70 0.57 16.77 20.74
C ASP A 70 1.16 17.09 19.37
N LEU A 71 2.41 16.66 19.17
CA LEU A 71 3.17 16.83 17.94
C LEU A 71 3.34 15.48 17.25
N GLU A 72 3.16 15.44 15.93
CA GLU A 72 3.42 14.24 15.13
C GLU A 72 4.92 14.01 14.97
N VAL A 73 5.37 12.77 15.14
CA VAL A 73 6.77 12.35 14.96
C VAL A 73 7.00 11.83 13.55
N PHE A 74 8.07 12.32 12.94
CA PHE A 74 8.53 12.01 11.59
C PHE A 74 9.93 11.40 11.61
N TYR A 75 10.24 10.63 10.58
CA TYR A 75 11.58 10.15 10.30
C TYR A 75 12.32 11.19 9.45
N VAL A 76 13.20 11.96 10.08
CA VAL A 76 13.91 13.07 9.43
C VAL A 76 15.31 12.63 9.03
N PRO A 77 15.67 12.68 7.73
CA PRO A 77 17.02 12.41 7.28
C PRO A 77 17.96 13.55 7.66
N MET A 78 19.08 13.19 8.26
CA MET A 78 20.13 14.09 8.73
C MET A 78 21.23 14.27 7.67
N PRO A 79 22.00 15.37 7.73
CA PRO A 79 23.08 15.62 6.76
C PRO A 79 24.18 14.56 6.73
N ASP A 80 24.33 13.80 7.82
CA ASP A 80 25.28 12.68 7.93
C ASP A 80 24.76 11.37 7.30
N GLY A 81 23.55 11.40 6.72
CA GLY A 81 22.88 10.24 6.13
C GLY A 81 22.14 9.36 7.14
N SER A 82 22.16 9.71 8.44
CA SER A 82 21.34 9.03 9.45
C SER A 82 19.88 9.49 9.37
N THR A 83 18.96 8.69 9.90
CA THR A 83 17.54 9.08 10.06
C THR A 83 17.22 9.16 11.54
N GLN A 84 16.54 10.22 11.96
CA GLN A 84 16.16 10.43 13.36
C GLN A 84 14.66 10.65 13.51
N GLU A 85 14.10 10.14 14.60
CA GLU A 85 12.71 10.38 14.97
C GLU A 85 12.56 11.74 15.63
N LEU A 86 11.86 12.66 14.98
CA LEU A 86 11.70 14.03 15.45
C LEU A 86 10.22 14.47 15.41
N ALA A 87 9.76 15.13 16.47
CA ALA A 87 8.42 15.67 16.56
C ALA A 87 8.32 17.04 15.88
N MET A 88 7.35 17.22 14.98
CA MET A 88 7.20 18.45 14.22
C MET A 88 6.52 19.54 15.05
N LEU A 89 7.29 20.58 15.41
CA LEU A 89 6.78 21.75 16.14
C LEU A 89 6.11 22.75 15.19
N LYS A 90 6.76 23.05 14.07
CA LYS A 90 6.28 24.02 13.07
C LYS A 90 6.58 23.55 11.64
N PRO A 91 5.56 23.26 10.82
CA PRO A 91 5.74 22.94 9.41
C PRO A 91 6.13 24.19 8.60
N GLY A 92 7.03 24.04 7.64
CA GLY A 92 7.29 25.08 6.64
C GLY A 92 7.65 24.54 5.26
N ARG A 93 7.63 25.41 4.25
CA ARG A 93 7.75 24.99 2.84
C ARG A 93 9.18 24.63 2.46
N SER A 94 10.15 25.40 2.96
CA SER A 94 11.58 25.24 2.71
C SER A 94 12.37 24.88 3.97
N GLU A 95 11.81 25.15 5.14
CA GLU A 95 12.40 24.84 6.44
C GLU A 95 11.29 24.47 7.42
N SER A 96 11.51 23.45 8.24
CA SER A 96 10.57 23.01 9.27
C SER A 96 11.29 22.89 10.61
N ILE A 97 10.56 23.16 11.69
CA ILE A 97 11.08 23.12 13.05
C ILE A 97 10.59 21.86 13.74
N PHE A 98 11.54 21.14 14.35
CA PHE A 98 11.32 19.90 15.06
C PHE A 98 11.81 19.97 16.50
N VAL A 99 11.36 19.05 17.34
CA VAL A 99 11.87 18.80 18.69
C VAL A 99 12.18 17.32 18.84
N ASP A 100 13.21 16.98 19.60
CA ASP A 100 13.64 15.59 19.80
C ASP A 100 12.87 14.93 20.97
N PRO A 101 12.02 13.92 20.69
CA PRO A 101 11.30 13.18 21.73
C PRO A 101 12.22 12.31 22.61
N SER A 102 13.38 11.90 22.08
CA SER A 102 14.33 11.04 22.78
C SER A 102 15.18 11.79 23.82
N GLY A 103 15.12 13.13 23.80
CA GLY A 103 15.82 13.99 24.75
C GLY A 103 17.34 14.04 24.57
N ARG A 104 17.88 13.53 23.45
CA ARG A 104 19.31 13.62 23.12
C ARG A 104 19.70 15.04 22.75
N TYR A 105 18.83 15.74 22.04
CA TYR A 105 18.98 17.13 21.66
C TYR A 105 18.00 17.99 22.45
N LYS A 106 18.54 18.94 23.23
CA LYS A 106 17.71 19.91 23.96
C LYS A 106 17.44 21.12 23.08
N GLY A 107 16.21 21.26 22.62
CA GLY A 107 15.75 22.47 21.93
C GLY A 107 15.05 22.20 20.60
N GLU A 108 14.80 23.29 19.88
CA GLU A 108 14.24 23.30 18.54
C GLU A 108 15.32 23.01 17.50
N ILE A 109 15.04 22.11 16.57
CA ILE A 109 15.90 21.70 15.46
C ILE A 109 15.30 22.26 14.18
N THR A 110 16.03 23.15 13.51
CA THR A 110 15.66 23.64 12.18
C THR A 110 16.17 22.67 11.13
N TRP A 111 15.26 22.04 10.40
CA TRP A 111 15.57 21.16 9.28
C TRP A 111 15.26 21.85 7.96
N GLN A 112 16.21 21.83 7.03
CA GLN A 112 16.04 22.40 5.69
C GLN A 112 15.43 21.36 4.76
N GLY A 113 14.24 21.67 4.25
CA GLY A 113 13.48 20.83 3.33
C GLY A 113 11.97 20.97 3.54
N SER A 114 11.21 20.35 2.63
CA SER A 114 9.76 20.31 2.74
C SER A 114 9.35 19.13 3.62
N TRP A 115 8.61 19.38 4.71
CA TRP A 115 8.11 18.28 5.55
C TRP A 115 7.19 17.30 4.80
N ARG A 116 6.67 17.70 3.63
CA ARG A 116 5.84 16.85 2.77
C ARG A 116 6.61 15.76 2.04
N THR A 117 7.94 15.80 2.05
CA THR A 117 8.79 14.76 1.47
C THR A 117 9.31 13.79 2.54
N LEU A 118 8.84 13.94 3.79
CA LEU A 118 9.15 13.07 4.92
C LEU A 118 8.08 11.98 5.08
#